data_AF-A0A650A333-F1
#
_entry.id   AF-A0A650A333-F1
#
_cell.length_a   1.000
_cell.length_b   1.000
_cell.length_c   1.000
_cell.angle_alpha   90.00
_cell.angle_beta   90.00
_cell.angle_gamma   90.00
#
_symmetry.space_group_name_H-M   'P 1'
#
loop_
_entity.id
_entity.type
_entity.pdbx_description
1 polymer ?
#
loop_
_entity_poly.entity_id
_entity_poly.type
_entity_poly.pdbx_seq_one_letter_code
_entity_poly.pdbx_strand_id
1 'polypeptide(L)'
;MSRLQRAVLIVVLLGLVGSSTVGAIGIAERGEPIANETSGAQDAYVADDGDVVLVFEENDSTPGNGHLGMNVEKGLAYGIYEWAAVESNVTGSMTMAANRSRLNGSGTISAPRPDALEELDVDVQSRQTEDVAKSDATVDATIALPDDSKMLAAIFSQAQTSGEIYTSGTRLSTAGTANLSMMLPGTSSTSVDYRLRATEDGHVLEVARESHVTGRNADRWATRERAADRLRRQFESISSMDGTSSAVSLDTYAFERTNDGATLELAYTVEIEGLNEMLQQAVTDGLATQTGGADQSFGPTTDAISDSLANVSIDRAVVTADLGSSGGNVSWNLTVDNYDGLARAYFTAMEASVEGNVSDRIDNFRSQLDAMAAAEFSRTLSWNSTVESTDEGTIELDLDAKTRTTNWETLVTERQDHDLPPIGTQRFSLQMAATDDRIDGNGSFWVQQANLYNRTMESYQQSVAQSTTAPVEWLGDLEAAGFKGARLDASVNRSGAVLEGGMAFENLSAITSQVADRTGNGTIERAYVEQADNGTTAYLRMANAVDSESNESAVRQLEMVSEETTVHSSDEWDQESASFPTMDAQSVRSYVPNAAASESGDLPLPLLGGGAGVAVLAAGAVVYVWRR
;
A
#
# COMPACT_ATOMS: atom_id res chain seq x y z
N MET A 1 -2.46 14.36 26.32
CA MET A 1 -2.54 15.21 25.12
C MET A 1 -3.97 15.70 24.94
N SER A 2 -4.18 17.01 24.92
CA SER A 2 -5.48 17.61 24.60
C SER A 2 -5.89 17.30 23.16
N ARG A 3 -7.20 17.40 22.83
CA ARG A 3 -7.70 17.22 21.44
C ARG A 3 -6.97 18.16 20.45
N LEU A 4 -6.60 19.36 20.91
CA LEU A 4 -5.79 20.35 20.18
C LEU A 4 -4.34 19.92 19.91
N GLN A 5 -3.65 19.30 20.89
CA GLN A 5 -2.29 18.78 20.70
C GLN A 5 -2.26 17.63 19.69
N ARG A 6 -3.39 16.97 19.45
CA ARG A 6 -3.53 15.92 18.43
C ARG A 6 -3.78 16.51 17.04
N ALA A 7 -4.53 17.61 16.90
CA ALA A 7 -4.75 18.29 15.62
C ALA A 7 -3.44 18.90 15.07
N VAL A 8 -2.65 19.57 15.92
CA VAL A 8 -1.34 20.12 15.52
C VAL A 8 -0.35 19.00 15.21
N LEU A 9 -0.36 17.88 15.95
CA LEU A 9 0.46 16.71 15.63
C LEU A 9 0.03 16.04 14.31
N ILE A 10 -1.27 16.08 13.96
CA ILE A 10 -1.81 15.55 12.69
C ILE A 10 -1.41 16.44 11.52
N VAL A 11 -1.46 17.77 11.65
CA VAL A 11 -0.98 18.70 10.60
C VAL A 11 0.54 18.60 10.43
N VAL A 12 1.29 18.43 11.53
CA VAL A 12 2.75 18.18 11.49
C VAL A 12 3.08 16.79 10.94
N LEU A 13 2.28 15.76 11.24
CA LEU A 13 2.41 14.42 10.66
C LEU A 13 2.06 14.42 9.16
N LEU A 14 1.05 15.18 8.73
CA LEU A 14 0.68 15.37 7.32
C LEU A 14 1.77 16.12 6.54
N GLY A 15 2.45 17.09 7.17
CA GLY A 15 3.64 17.75 6.60
C GLY A 15 4.93 16.91 6.63
N LEU A 16 4.96 15.81 7.38
CA LEU A 16 6.12 14.90 7.52
C LEU A 16 5.92 13.53 6.88
N VAL A 17 4.88 13.32 6.07
CA VAL A 17 4.68 12.07 5.31
C VAL A 17 5.59 12.02 4.08
N GLY A 18 6.89 12.14 4.31
CA GLY A 18 7.95 11.96 3.34
C GLY A 18 8.80 10.71 3.59
N SER A 19 8.41 9.78 4.47
CA SER A 19 9.06 8.47 4.62
C SER A 19 8.43 7.64 5.74
N SER A 20 7.38 6.88 5.45
CA SER A 20 7.06 5.70 6.24
C SER A 20 6.27 4.74 5.38
N THR A 21 6.88 3.59 5.11
CA THR A 21 6.24 2.41 4.56
C THR A 21 5.01 2.07 5.40
N VAL A 22 3.83 2.20 4.81
CA VAL A 22 2.56 1.86 5.45
C VAL A 22 2.49 0.35 5.59
N GLY A 23 2.58 -0.10 6.84
CA GLY A 23 2.33 -1.48 7.25
C GLY A 23 0.89 -1.89 7.04
N ALA A 24 0.72 -3.20 6.89
CA ALA A 24 -0.52 -3.92 6.66
C ALA A 24 -1.72 -3.38 7.45
N ILE A 25 -2.79 -3.05 6.73
CA ILE A 25 -4.11 -2.86 7.31
C ILE A 25 -4.65 -4.25 7.64
N GLY A 26 -4.76 -4.53 8.95
CA GLY A 26 -5.40 -5.74 9.46
C GLY A 26 -6.85 -5.81 8.99
N ILE A 27 -7.16 -6.83 8.21
CA ILE A 27 -8.53 -7.24 7.91
C ILE A 27 -9.07 -7.83 9.22
N ALA A 28 -10.14 -7.20 9.73
CA ALA A 28 -10.87 -7.69 10.89
C ALA A 28 -11.37 -9.12 10.63
N GLU A 29 -11.16 -9.99 11.62
CA GLU A 29 -11.63 -11.37 11.69
C GLU A 29 -13.11 -11.45 11.26
N ARG A 30 -13.35 -12.02 10.07
CA ARG A 30 -14.67 -12.59 9.73
C ARG A 30 -14.65 -14.05 10.16
N GLY A 31 -15.79 -14.46 10.72
CA GLY A 31 -16.00 -15.69 11.48
C GLY A 31 -15.47 -16.95 10.82
N GLU A 32 -15.13 -17.88 11.70
CA GLU A 32 -14.61 -19.22 11.41
C GLU A 32 -15.37 -19.90 10.26
N PRO A 33 -14.68 -20.60 9.36
CA PRO A 33 -15.34 -21.49 8.42
C PRO A 33 -16.12 -22.55 9.22
N ILE A 34 -17.40 -22.67 8.92
CA ILE A 34 -18.34 -23.58 9.57
C ILE A 34 -17.82 -25.01 9.36
N ALA A 35 -17.14 -25.55 10.36
CA ALA A 35 -16.67 -26.91 10.38
C ALA A 35 -17.82 -27.83 10.80
N ASN A 36 -18.43 -28.46 9.79
CA ASN A 36 -18.82 -29.87 9.78
C ASN A 36 -19.74 -30.38 10.91
N GLU A 37 -20.99 -29.94 10.90
CA GLU A 37 -22.14 -30.79 11.28
C GLU A 37 -23.20 -30.68 10.17
N THR A 38 -22.95 -31.28 9.00
CA THR A 38 -23.99 -31.38 7.97
C THR A 38 -25.05 -32.37 8.42
N SER A 39 -26.21 -31.88 8.85
CA SER A 39 -27.45 -32.64 8.76
C SER A 39 -27.64 -33.07 7.30
N GLY A 40 -28.02 -34.33 7.05
CA GLY A 40 -28.28 -34.79 5.68
C GLY A 40 -29.37 -33.95 4.98
N ALA A 41 -29.49 -34.09 3.66
CA ALA A 41 -30.52 -33.41 2.87
C ALA A 41 -31.93 -33.71 3.41
N GLN A 42 -32.86 -32.77 3.28
CA GLN A 42 -34.26 -33.00 3.65
C GLN A 42 -34.98 -33.86 2.61
N ASP A 43 -34.74 -33.59 1.31
CA ASP A 43 -35.29 -34.34 0.20
C ASP A 43 -34.20 -34.75 -0.81
N ALA A 44 -34.40 -35.90 -1.45
CA ALA A 44 -33.59 -36.40 -2.56
C ALA A 44 -34.50 -36.86 -3.71
N TYR A 45 -34.43 -36.20 -4.87
CA TYR A 45 -35.21 -36.53 -6.06
C TYR A 45 -34.33 -37.28 -7.08
N VAL A 46 -34.72 -38.48 -7.46
CA VAL A 46 -33.98 -39.35 -8.39
C VAL A 46 -34.62 -39.28 -9.78
N ALA A 47 -33.81 -39.03 -10.81
CA ALA A 47 -34.24 -39.06 -12.21
C ALA A 47 -33.98 -40.43 -12.86
N ASP A 48 -34.64 -40.69 -13.99
CA ASP A 48 -34.55 -41.98 -14.71
C ASP A 48 -33.14 -42.29 -15.26
N ASP A 49 -32.30 -41.27 -15.44
CA ASP A 49 -30.93 -41.40 -15.90
C ASP A 49 -29.93 -41.64 -14.75
N GLY A 50 -30.40 -41.69 -13.50
CA GLY A 50 -29.57 -41.87 -12.32
C GLY A 50 -29.01 -40.56 -11.73
N ASP A 51 -29.44 -39.40 -12.25
CA ASP A 51 -29.16 -38.11 -11.63
C ASP A 51 -29.95 -37.95 -10.33
N VAL A 52 -29.37 -37.24 -9.36
CA VAL A 52 -30.01 -36.97 -8.06
C VAL A 52 -29.96 -35.48 -7.76
N VAL A 53 -31.11 -34.91 -7.35
CA VAL A 53 -31.23 -33.55 -6.82
C VAL A 53 -31.46 -33.62 -5.32
N LEU A 54 -30.51 -33.13 -4.54
CA LEU A 54 -30.61 -33.00 -3.09
C LEU A 54 -31.10 -31.61 -2.72
N VAL A 55 -32.07 -31.53 -1.80
CA VAL A 55 -32.62 -30.27 -1.28
C VAL A 55 -32.28 -30.14 0.19
N PHE A 56 -31.65 -29.03 0.53
CA PHE A 56 -31.32 -28.64 1.90
C PHE A 56 -32.15 -27.43 2.29
N GLU A 57 -32.83 -27.50 3.42
CA GLU A 57 -33.62 -26.40 3.97
C GLU A 57 -33.12 -26.06 5.37
N GLU A 58 -32.74 -24.81 5.56
CA GLU A 58 -32.36 -24.25 6.84
C GLU A 58 -33.36 -23.15 7.22
N ASN A 59 -34.01 -23.31 8.37
CA ASN A 59 -35.03 -22.38 8.84
C ASN A 59 -34.43 -21.16 9.57
N ASP A 60 -33.11 -21.05 9.63
CA ASP A 60 -32.44 -19.93 10.28
C ASP A 60 -32.46 -18.69 9.37
N SER A 61 -33.19 -17.67 9.82
CA SER A 61 -33.34 -16.42 9.09
C SER A 61 -32.09 -15.55 9.26
N THR A 62 -31.22 -15.52 8.25
CA THR A 62 -30.17 -14.50 8.14
C THR A 62 -30.75 -13.25 7.43
N PRO A 63 -30.51 -12.02 7.92
CA PRO A 63 -31.04 -10.82 7.28
C PRO A 63 -30.51 -10.61 5.85
N GLY A 64 -31.40 -10.64 4.86
CA GLY A 64 -31.09 -10.36 3.45
C GLY A 64 -31.77 -11.34 2.50
N ASN A 65 -31.80 -10.99 1.21
CA ASN A 65 -32.34 -11.84 0.14
C ASN A 65 -31.30 -12.00 -0.95
N GLY A 66 -31.17 -13.18 -1.53
CA GLY A 66 -30.13 -13.40 -2.53
C GLY A 66 -30.12 -14.81 -3.07
N HIS A 67 -29.28 -15.04 -4.07
CA HIS A 67 -29.02 -16.39 -4.55
C HIS A 67 -27.58 -16.54 -5.00
N LEU A 68 -27.05 -17.76 -4.86
CA LEU A 68 -25.74 -18.17 -5.31
C LEU A 68 -25.91 -19.42 -6.18
N GLY A 69 -25.46 -19.36 -7.43
CA GLY A 69 -25.51 -20.45 -8.38
C GLY A 69 -24.13 -20.85 -8.88
N MET A 70 -23.96 -22.14 -9.14
CA MET A 70 -22.80 -22.73 -9.78
C MET A 70 -23.25 -23.72 -10.86
N ASN A 71 -22.64 -23.64 -12.03
CA ASN A 71 -22.83 -24.60 -13.11
C ASN A 71 -21.45 -25.11 -13.56
N VAL A 72 -21.16 -26.35 -13.21
CA VAL A 72 -19.85 -26.98 -13.43
C VAL A 72 -19.62 -27.25 -14.91
N GLU A 73 -20.65 -27.74 -15.61
CA GLU A 73 -20.61 -28.05 -17.04
C GLU A 73 -20.29 -26.80 -17.89
N LYS A 74 -20.86 -25.64 -17.54
CA LYS A 74 -20.62 -24.37 -18.23
C LYS A 74 -19.42 -23.59 -17.68
N GLY A 75 -18.84 -24.02 -16.57
CA GLY A 75 -17.72 -23.36 -15.90
C GLY A 75 -18.08 -21.98 -15.35
N LEU A 76 -19.24 -21.84 -14.73
CA LEU A 76 -19.76 -20.55 -14.27
C LEU A 76 -20.16 -20.59 -12.79
N ALA A 77 -19.89 -19.51 -12.08
CA ALA A 77 -20.42 -19.24 -10.75
C ALA A 77 -20.95 -17.81 -10.70
N TYR A 78 -22.04 -17.59 -9.99
CA TYR A 78 -22.68 -16.29 -9.86
C TYR A 78 -23.41 -16.18 -8.54
N GLY A 79 -23.41 -15.01 -7.92
CA GLY A 79 -24.27 -14.75 -6.79
C GLY A 79 -24.66 -13.29 -6.70
N ILE A 80 -25.85 -13.06 -6.20
CA ILE A 80 -26.35 -11.73 -5.85
C ILE A 80 -26.92 -11.79 -4.44
N TYR A 81 -26.59 -10.78 -3.64
CA TYR A 81 -27.08 -10.66 -2.28
C TYR A 81 -27.50 -9.23 -1.99
N GLU A 82 -28.69 -9.07 -1.44
CA GLU A 82 -29.32 -7.82 -1.10
C GLU A 82 -29.54 -7.75 0.42
N TRP A 83 -29.00 -6.71 1.05
CA TRP A 83 -29.28 -6.39 2.45
C TRP A 83 -30.34 -5.29 2.52
N ALA A 84 -31.48 -5.60 3.15
CA ALA A 84 -32.44 -4.59 3.52
C ALA A 84 -31.94 -3.78 4.74
N ALA A 85 -32.24 -2.48 4.76
CA ALA A 85 -32.08 -1.62 5.95
C ALA A 85 -30.64 -1.46 6.47
N VAL A 86 -29.71 -1.09 5.60
CA VAL A 86 -28.44 -0.50 6.06
C VAL A 86 -28.75 0.94 6.46
N GLU A 87 -28.88 1.25 7.77
CA GLU A 87 -29.01 2.62 8.26
C GLU A 87 -27.71 3.40 8.01
N SER A 88 -27.54 3.85 6.77
CA SER A 88 -26.37 4.60 6.33
C SER A 88 -26.79 5.81 5.52
N ASN A 89 -26.17 6.94 5.85
CA ASN A 89 -26.23 8.17 5.09
C ASN A 89 -25.19 8.21 3.96
N VAL A 90 -24.45 7.12 3.76
CA VAL A 90 -23.46 6.92 2.70
C VAL A 90 -24.12 6.16 1.55
N THR A 91 -23.91 6.65 0.34
CA THR A 91 -24.29 5.96 -0.90
C THR A 91 -23.05 5.75 -1.76
N GLY A 92 -23.04 4.72 -2.59
CA GLY A 92 -21.91 4.47 -3.46
C GLY A 92 -22.11 3.24 -4.32
N SER A 93 -21.27 3.10 -5.31
CA SER A 93 -21.21 1.93 -6.17
C SER A 93 -19.77 1.61 -6.49
N MET A 94 -19.46 0.33 -6.66
CA MET A 94 -18.15 -0.13 -7.08
C MET A 94 -18.37 -1.24 -8.10
N THR A 95 -17.66 -1.17 -9.20
CA THR A 95 -17.58 -2.22 -10.21
C THR A 95 -16.12 -2.62 -10.34
N MET A 96 -15.83 -3.91 -10.29
CA MET A 96 -14.54 -4.48 -10.60
C MET A 96 -14.73 -5.58 -11.62
N ALA A 97 -13.85 -5.64 -12.61
CA ALA A 97 -13.81 -6.71 -13.58
C ALA A 97 -12.36 -7.16 -13.80
N ALA A 98 -12.17 -8.47 -13.83
CA ALA A 98 -10.89 -9.09 -14.00
C ALA A 98 -10.96 -10.15 -15.10
N ASN A 99 -9.86 -10.34 -15.81
CA ASN A 99 -9.59 -11.49 -16.65
C ASN A 99 -8.09 -11.81 -16.57
N ARG A 100 -7.63 -12.76 -17.39
CA ARG A 100 -6.23 -13.21 -17.36
C ARG A 100 -5.19 -12.12 -17.57
N SER A 101 -5.53 -11.05 -18.29
CA SER A 101 -4.57 -10.00 -18.69
C SER A 101 -5.00 -8.58 -18.33
N ARG A 102 -6.16 -8.40 -17.71
CA ARG A 102 -6.69 -7.08 -17.36
C ARG A 102 -7.45 -7.13 -16.06
N LEU A 103 -7.24 -6.11 -15.25
CA LEU A 103 -8.04 -5.78 -14.10
C LEU A 103 -8.47 -4.34 -14.23
N ASN A 104 -9.76 -4.06 -14.10
CA ASN A 104 -10.27 -2.71 -14.00
C ASN A 104 -11.26 -2.61 -12.86
N GLY A 105 -11.38 -1.41 -12.33
CA GLY A 105 -12.45 -1.09 -11.42
C GLY A 105 -12.74 0.39 -11.42
N SER A 106 -13.97 0.71 -11.09
CA SER A 106 -14.45 2.07 -10.93
C SER A 106 -15.45 2.11 -9.80
N GLY A 107 -15.48 3.21 -9.06
CA GLY A 107 -16.46 3.37 -8.01
C GLY A 107 -16.77 4.82 -7.74
N THR A 108 -17.96 5.03 -7.19
CA THR A 108 -18.42 6.29 -6.66
C THR A 108 -18.76 6.12 -5.19
N ILE A 109 -18.52 7.15 -4.41
CA ILE A 109 -18.95 7.24 -3.02
C ILE A 109 -19.51 8.64 -2.80
N SER A 110 -20.56 8.73 -2.01
CA SER A 110 -21.14 9.98 -1.58
C SER A 110 -21.48 9.84 -0.12
N ALA A 111 -20.91 10.69 0.71
CA ALA A 111 -21.11 10.67 2.14
C ALA A 111 -21.41 12.08 2.66
N PRO A 112 -22.04 12.25 3.84
CA PRO A 112 -22.23 13.58 4.40
C PRO A 112 -20.88 14.24 4.67
N ARG A 113 -20.82 15.53 4.37
CA ARG A 113 -19.66 16.37 4.67
C ARG A 113 -19.59 16.59 6.19
N PRO A 114 -18.43 16.38 6.84
CA PRO A 114 -18.25 16.78 8.23
C PRO A 114 -18.47 18.29 8.40
N ASP A 115 -19.11 18.70 9.51
CA ASP A 115 -19.40 20.12 9.76
C ASP A 115 -18.16 21.02 9.77
N ALA A 116 -16.99 20.47 10.14
CA ALA A 116 -15.73 21.18 10.15
C ALA A 116 -15.08 21.32 8.77
N LEU A 117 -15.52 20.59 7.76
CA LEU A 117 -14.98 20.66 6.40
C LEU A 117 -15.84 21.60 5.57
N GLU A 118 -15.26 22.72 5.14
CA GLU A 118 -15.96 23.70 4.31
C GLU A 118 -15.78 23.36 2.83
N GLU A 119 -14.54 23.09 2.42
CA GLU A 119 -14.21 22.78 1.03
C GLU A 119 -13.22 21.62 0.98
N LEU A 120 -13.31 20.83 -0.09
CA LEU A 120 -12.40 19.74 -0.42
C LEU A 120 -12.42 19.58 -1.94
N ASP A 121 -11.25 19.57 -2.56
CA ASP A 121 -11.01 19.13 -3.92
C ASP A 121 -9.74 18.28 -3.90
N VAL A 122 -9.83 17.07 -4.45
CA VAL A 122 -8.72 16.14 -4.57
C VAL A 122 -8.76 15.59 -5.98
N ASP A 123 -7.68 15.75 -6.74
CA ASP A 123 -7.49 15.09 -8.03
C ASP A 123 -6.14 14.35 -8.02
N VAL A 124 -6.18 13.04 -8.23
CA VAL A 124 -4.98 12.22 -8.37
C VAL A 124 -5.07 11.49 -9.68
N GLN A 125 -4.07 11.68 -10.53
CA GLN A 125 -3.93 10.98 -11.80
C GLN A 125 -2.58 10.30 -11.85
N SER A 126 -2.57 9.03 -12.24
CA SER A 126 -1.34 8.29 -12.48
C SER A 126 -1.48 7.48 -13.76
N ARG A 127 -0.45 7.54 -14.60
CA ARG A 127 -0.38 6.83 -15.86
C ARG A 127 1.00 6.22 -16.04
N GLN A 128 1.00 4.92 -16.27
CA GLN A 128 2.17 4.15 -16.65
C GLN A 128 1.81 3.34 -17.91
N THR A 129 2.56 3.50 -18.98
CA THR A 129 2.47 2.71 -20.22
C THR A 129 3.89 2.27 -20.60
N GLU A 130 4.08 1.65 -21.75
CA GLU A 130 5.43 1.41 -22.29
C GLU A 130 6.16 2.73 -22.59
N ASP A 131 5.43 3.76 -23.04
CA ASP A 131 6.04 5.05 -23.44
C ASP A 131 6.21 6.08 -22.31
N VAL A 132 5.39 6.03 -21.24
CA VAL A 132 5.38 7.09 -20.22
C VAL A 132 5.06 6.57 -18.83
N ALA A 133 5.76 7.11 -17.83
CA ALA A 133 5.38 7.02 -16.42
C ALA A 133 5.29 8.42 -15.80
N LYS A 134 4.09 8.79 -15.34
CA LYS A 134 3.87 10.06 -14.64
C LYS A 134 2.73 9.97 -13.66
N SER A 135 2.75 10.83 -12.66
CA SER A 135 1.64 11.05 -11.75
C SER A 135 1.55 12.51 -11.38
N ASP A 136 0.33 13.00 -11.23
CA ASP A 136 0.00 14.35 -10.80
C ASP A 136 -1.05 14.19 -9.66
N ALA A 137 -0.91 14.96 -8.59
CA ALA A 137 -1.82 14.94 -7.44
C ALA A 137 -2.01 16.36 -6.92
N THR A 138 -3.26 16.78 -6.76
CA THR A 138 -3.67 18.05 -6.17
C THR A 138 -4.61 17.79 -5.00
N VAL A 139 -4.44 18.55 -3.93
CA VAL A 139 -5.35 18.56 -2.77
C VAL A 139 -5.54 20.00 -2.34
N ASP A 140 -6.79 20.43 -2.36
CA ASP A 140 -7.26 21.70 -1.85
C ASP A 140 -8.29 21.41 -0.76
N ALA A 141 -8.13 21.96 0.44
CA ALA A 141 -9.09 21.75 1.51
C ALA A 141 -9.20 22.96 2.44
N THR A 142 -10.41 23.27 2.85
CA THR A 142 -10.71 24.34 3.82
C THR A 142 -11.42 23.74 5.03
N ILE A 143 -10.84 23.92 6.21
CA ILE A 143 -11.30 23.31 7.46
C ILE A 143 -11.60 24.41 8.47
N ALA A 144 -12.84 24.50 8.92
CA ALA A 144 -13.25 25.38 10.00
C ALA A 144 -12.63 24.96 11.33
N LEU A 145 -11.97 25.90 12.02
CA LEU A 145 -11.44 25.68 13.36
C LEU A 145 -12.55 25.81 14.39
N PRO A 146 -12.57 24.92 15.40
CA PRO A 146 -13.39 25.11 16.58
C PRO A 146 -13.12 26.47 17.26
N ASP A 147 -14.14 27.07 17.88
CA ASP A 147 -14.03 28.37 18.56
C ASP A 147 -12.91 28.44 19.61
N ASP A 148 -12.63 27.32 20.29
CA ASP A 148 -11.56 27.20 21.29
C ASP A 148 -10.15 27.11 20.68
N SER A 149 -10.06 26.94 19.35
CA SER A 149 -8.81 26.83 18.58
C SER A 149 -8.41 28.15 17.90
N LYS A 150 -9.20 29.22 18.02
CA LYS A 150 -8.90 30.56 17.47
C LYS A 150 -7.58 31.16 17.98
N MET A 151 -7.11 30.74 19.15
CA MET A 151 -5.78 31.13 19.66
C MET A 151 -4.64 30.53 18.81
N LEU A 152 -4.85 29.38 18.16
CA LEU A 152 -3.88 28.82 17.22
C LEU A 152 -3.80 29.66 15.94
N ALA A 153 -4.92 30.09 15.38
CA ALA A 153 -4.95 31.00 14.24
C ALA A 153 -4.25 32.34 14.53
N ALA A 154 -4.29 32.80 15.78
CA ALA A 154 -3.59 34.01 16.20
C ALA A 154 -2.06 33.83 16.36
N ILE A 155 -1.58 32.59 16.50
CA ILE A 155 -0.16 32.25 16.71
C ILE A 155 0.47 31.67 15.45
N PHE A 156 -0.29 30.96 14.63
CA PHE A 156 0.14 30.31 13.40
C PHE A 156 -0.52 31.02 12.22
N SER A 157 0.30 31.53 11.30
CA SER A 157 -0.20 32.19 10.10
C SER A 157 -0.10 31.26 8.89
N GLN A 158 1.08 30.69 8.66
CA GLN A 158 1.34 29.90 7.45
C GLN A 158 2.48 28.91 7.67
N ALA A 159 2.41 27.77 7.00
CA ALA A 159 3.53 26.88 6.74
C ALA A 159 3.56 26.59 5.24
N GLN A 160 4.73 26.64 4.63
CA GLN A 160 4.91 26.31 3.23
C GLN A 160 6.09 25.37 3.08
N THR A 161 5.97 24.37 2.21
CA THR A 161 7.07 23.49 1.84
C THR A 161 7.07 23.28 0.34
N SER A 162 8.24 23.33 -0.27
CA SER A 162 8.42 23.05 -1.69
C SER A 162 9.74 22.33 -1.88
N GLY A 163 9.78 21.38 -2.80
CA GLY A 163 11.02 20.69 -3.07
C GLY A 163 10.94 19.71 -4.22
N GLU A 164 12.09 19.10 -4.46
CA GLU A 164 12.28 18.06 -5.43
C GLU A 164 13.14 16.92 -4.86
N ILE A 165 12.83 15.71 -5.30
CA ILE A 165 13.66 14.52 -5.15
C ILE A 165 13.92 13.99 -6.55
N TYR A 166 15.20 13.90 -6.91
CA TYR A 166 15.69 13.31 -8.13
C TYR A 166 16.33 11.95 -7.81
N THR A 167 15.96 10.92 -8.55
CA THR A 167 16.54 9.58 -8.41
C THR A 167 16.86 9.02 -9.80
N SER A 168 18.07 8.52 -9.99
CA SER A 168 18.47 7.75 -11.17
C SER A 168 19.01 6.37 -10.77
N GLY A 169 19.59 5.63 -11.72
CA GLY A 169 20.30 4.38 -11.42
C GLY A 169 21.45 4.54 -10.42
N THR A 170 22.13 5.68 -10.39
CA THR A 170 23.35 5.89 -9.58
C THR A 170 23.32 7.13 -8.70
N ARG A 171 22.38 8.07 -8.92
CA ARG A 171 22.35 9.35 -8.21
C ARG A 171 21.04 9.57 -7.47
N LEU A 172 21.15 10.08 -6.26
CA LEU A 172 20.04 10.60 -5.47
C LEU A 172 20.31 12.07 -5.16
N SER A 173 19.35 12.94 -5.42
CA SER A 173 19.42 14.33 -4.98
C SER A 173 18.10 14.79 -4.41
N THR A 174 18.16 15.64 -3.40
CA THR A 174 16.98 16.32 -2.87
C THR A 174 17.30 17.78 -2.61
N ALA A 175 16.39 18.66 -3.01
CA ALA A 175 16.49 20.08 -2.70
C ALA A 175 15.10 20.60 -2.33
N GLY A 176 15.06 21.59 -1.45
CA GLY A 176 13.79 22.19 -1.08
C GLY A 176 13.91 23.28 -0.04
N THR A 177 12.76 23.85 0.28
CA THR A 177 12.58 24.92 1.25
C THR A 177 11.34 24.64 2.08
N ALA A 178 11.41 24.96 3.36
CA ALA A 178 10.29 24.96 4.28
C ALA A 178 10.25 26.31 4.99
N ASN A 179 9.14 27.03 4.86
CA ASN A 179 8.86 28.26 5.56
C ASN A 179 7.78 28.03 6.60
N LEU A 180 7.95 28.65 7.76
CA LEU A 180 7.00 28.65 8.85
C LEU A 180 6.84 30.08 9.32
N SER A 181 5.61 30.58 9.34
CA SER A 181 5.25 31.89 9.86
C SER A 181 4.37 31.71 11.09
N MET A 182 4.94 32.01 12.25
CA MET A 182 4.26 31.90 13.55
C MET A 182 4.78 32.93 14.55
N MET A 183 3.90 33.45 15.40
CA MET A 183 4.27 34.40 16.44
C MET A 183 4.58 33.69 17.75
N LEU A 184 5.87 33.46 18.03
CA LEU A 184 6.37 32.90 19.28
C LEU A 184 7.03 33.99 20.14
N PRO A 185 6.30 34.62 21.07
CA PRO A 185 6.89 35.62 21.96
C PRO A 185 7.94 34.99 22.88
N GLY A 186 9.10 35.63 22.98
CA GLY A 186 10.19 35.21 23.89
C GLY A 186 11.16 34.17 23.33
N THR A 187 11.01 33.75 22.06
CA THR A 187 12.03 32.94 21.38
C THR A 187 13.07 33.83 20.69
N SER A 188 14.34 33.56 20.96
CA SER A 188 15.45 34.23 20.29
C SER A 188 15.69 33.69 18.89
N SER A 189 16.22 34.54 18.01
CA SER A 189 16.65 34.10 16.68
C SER A 189 17.85 33.15 16.75
N THR A 190 17.90 32.23 15.80
CA THR A 190 19.01 31.31 15.55
C THR A 190 19.12 31.10 14.05
N SER A 191 20.27 31.45 13.48
CA SER A 191 20.65 31.18 12.10
C SER A 191 21.75 30.13 12.09
N VAL A 192 21.63 29.13 11.22
CA VAL A 192 22.64 28.10 11.03
C VAL A 192 22.78 27.77 9.56
N ASP A 193 24.01 27.65 9.10
CA ASP A 193 24.40 27.29 7.75
C ASP A 193 25.44 26.17 7.83
N TYR A 194 25.07 24.99 7.34
CA TYR A 194 25.92 23.82 7.23
C TYR A 194 26.25 23.58 5.76
N ARG A 195 27.54 23.44 5.44
CA ARG A 195 28.01 23.02 4.12
C ARG A 195 29.00 21.88 4.27
N LEU A 196 28.59 20.69 3.88
CA LEU A 196 29.45 19.53 3.72
C LEU A 196 29.85 19.41 2.24
N ARG A 197 31.13 19.24 1.98
CA ARG A 197 31.67 18.96 0.64
C ARG A 197 32.70 17.83 0.72
N ALA A 198 32.68 16.95 -0.27
CA ALA A 198 33.74 15.98 -0.48
C ALA A 198 35.06 16.69 -0.90
N THR A 199 36.19 16.11 -0.50
CA THR A 199 37.56 16.52 -0.85
C THR A 199 38.37 15.28 -1.22
N GLU A 200 39.61 15.45 -1.71
CA GLU A 200 40.48 14.33 -2.09
C GLU A 200 40.81 13.40 -0.90
N ASP A 201 40.93 13.97 0.32
CA ASP A 201 41.38 13.26 1.52
C ASP A 201 40.22 12.93 2.51
N GLY A 202 38.98 13.32 2.21
CA GLY A 202 37.84 13.16 3.13
C GLY A 202 36.72 14.16 2.86
N HIS A 203 36.12 14.71 3.91
CA HIS A 203 35.05 15.69 3.82
C HIS A 203 35.36 16.93 4.64
N VAL A 204 34.89 18.09 4.18
CA VAL A 204 34.97 19.35 4.92
C VAL A 204 33.57 19.84 5.24
N LEU A 205 33.28 19.99 6.53
CA LEU A 205 32.07 20.60 7.07
C LEU A 205 32.36 22.04 7.48
N GLU A 206 31.85 23.00 6.71
CA GLU A 206 31.82 24.41 7.08
C GLU A 206 30.52 24.69 7.83
N VAL A 207 30.62 25.32 8.99
CA VAL A 207 29.46 25.72 9.79
C VAL A 207 29.55 27.21 10.09
N ALA A 208 28.51 27.96 9.75
CA ALA A 208 28.28 29.31 10.25
C ALA A 208 27.01 29.30 11.11
N ARG A 209 27.08 29.92 12.28
CA ARG A 209 25.97 29.95 13.24
C ARG A 209 25.92 31.27 13.97
N GLU A 210 24.74 31.85 14.02
CA GLU A 210 24.39 32.96 14.90
C GLU A 210 23.26 32.50 15.83
N SER A 211 23.41 32.68 17.14
CA SER A 211 22.33 32.30 18.07
C SER A 211 22.40 33.05 19.37
N HIS A 212 21.27 33.14 20.06
CA HIS A 212 21.25 33.60 21.44
C HIS A 212 21.45 32.43 22.41
N VAL A 213 22.35 32.60 23.37
CA VAL A 213 22.63 31.62 24.42
C VAL A 213 22.21 32.19 25.78
N THR A 214 21.32 31.48 26.49
CA THR A 214 20.73 31.97 27.75
C THR A 214 21.42 31.38 28.99
N GLY A 215 21.33 32.13 30.10
CA GLY A 215 21.67 31.67 31.45
C GLY A 215 23.06 31.02 31.61
N ARG A 216 23.12 29.89 32.31
CA ARG A 216 24.36 29.15 32.63
C ARG A 216 25.10 28.59 31.40
N ASN A 217 24.45 28.53 30.23
CA ASN A 217 25.11 28.06 29.00
C ASN A 217 25.95 29.16 28.36
N ALA A 218 25.63 30.44 28.54
CA ALA A 218 26.39 31.56 27.99
C ALA A 218 27.84 31.58 28.50
N ASP A 219 28.07 31.27 29.78
CA ASP A 219 29.41 31.26 30.37
C ASP A 219 30.35 30.21 29.74
N ARG A 220 29.78 29.14 29.16
CA ARG A 220 30.52 28.09 28.44
C ARG A 220 31.00 28.56 27.07
N TRP A 221 30.42 29.62 26.52
CA TRP A 221 30.77 30.21 25.24
C TRP A 221 31.47 31.58 25.38
N ALA A 222 31.69 32.04 26.61
CA ALA A 222 32.11 33.41 26.92
C ALA A 222 33.54 33.77 26.49
N THR A 223 34.37 32.80 26.06
CA THR A 223 35.68 33.09 25.44
C THR A 223 35.90 32.21 24.21
N ARG A 224 36.75 32.68 23.28
CA ARG A 224 37.13 31.93 22.08
C ARG A 224 37.74 30.57 22.43
N GLU A 225 38.58 30.49 23.45
CA GLU A 225 39.20 29.23 23.88
C GLU A 225 38.15 28.23 24.36
N ARG A 226 37.17 28.67 25.16
CA ARG A 226 36.11 27.79 25.65
C ARG A 226 35.18 27.32 24.53
N ALA A 227 34.87 28.20 23.57
CA ALA A 227 34.10 27.85 22.39
C ALA A 227 34.84 26.80 21.54
N ALA A 228 36.13 27.01 21.26
CA ALA A 228 36.95 26.07 20.50
C ALA A 228 37.09 24.71 21.22
N ASP A 229 37.39 24.72 22.52
CA ASP A 229 37.51 23.52 23.35
C ASP A 229 36.19 22.74 23.46
N ARG A 230 35.05 23.44 23.45
CA ARG A 230 33.73 22.80 23.39
C ARG A 230 33.44 22.18 22.03
N LEU A 231 33.74 22.89 20.93
CA LEU A 231 33.57 22.36 19.58
C LEU A 231 34.46 21.12 19.38
N ARG A 232 35.73 21.18 19.80
CA ARG A 232 36.63 20.02 19.78
C ARG A 232 36.04 18.82 20.50
N ARG A 233 35.61 18.96 21.76
CA ARG A 233 34.97 17.86 22.50
C ARG A 233 33.72 17.30 21.83
N GLN A 234 32.96 18.14 21.13
CA GLN A 234 31.76 17.70 20.41
C GLN A 234 32.12 16.83 19.21
N PHE A 235 33.19 17.16 18.48
CA PHE A 235 33.65 16.37 17.34
C PHE A 235 34.58 15.21 17.74
N GLU A 236 35.30 15.32 18.87
CA GLU A 236 36.08 14.23 19.48
C GLU A 236 35.21 13.01 19.81
N SER A 237 33.95 13.23 20.24
CA SER A 237 33.00 12.12 20.45
C SER A 237 32.51 11.47 19.16
N ILE A 238 32.63 12.15 18.02
CA ILE A 238 32.30 11.59 16.71
C ILE A 238 33.52 10.82 16.17
N SER A 239 34.73 11.36 16.33
CA SER A 239 35.98 10.69 15.93
C SER A 239 36.46 9.59 16.89
N SER A 240 35.75 9.31 17.98
CA SER A 240 36.04 8.14 18.82
C SER A 240 35.51 6.83 18.26
N MET A 241 34.84 6.86 17.10
CA MET A 241 34.49 5.70 16.29
C MET A 241 35.72 5.26 15.48
N ASP A 242 35.96 3.95 15.38
CA ASP A 242 37.16 3.40 14.73
C ASP A 242 37.27 3.90 13.28
N GLY A 243 38.41 4.50 12.92
CA GLY A 243 38.72 4.92 11.54
C GLY A 243 38.34 6.35 11.16
N THR A 244 37.70 7.13 12.05
CA THR A 244 37.34 8.53 11.75
C THR A 244 38.27 9.51 12.47
N SER A 245 38.80 10.50 11.76
CA SER A 245 39.55 11.61 12.34
C SER A 245 38.78 12.91 12.14
N SER A 246 38.80 13.80 13.14
CA SER A 246 38.18 15.12 13.01
C SER A 246 39.11 16.23 13.48
N ALA A 247 39.31 17.24 12.65
CA ALA A 247 40.09 18.43 12.99
C ALA A 247 39.20 19.67 12.92
N VAL A 248 39.06 20.38 14.04
CA VAL A 248 38.21 21.57 14.16
C VAL A 248 39.06 22.85 14.15
N SER A 249 38.81 23.71 13.15
CA SER A 249 39.30 25.09 13.10
C SER A 249 38.16 26.06 13.40
N LEU A 250 38.35 26.96 14.37
CA LEU A 250 37.41 28.04 14.67
C LEU A 250 37.87 29.32 13.98
N ASP A 251 37.14 29.73 12.95
CA ASP A 251 37.49 30.85 12.06
C ASP A 251 36.97 32.18 12.63
N THR A 252 35.65 32.25 12.87
CA THR A 252 34.98 33.43 13.45
C THR A 252 34.45 33.14 14.84
N TYR A 253 34.61 34.10 15.75
CA TYR A 253 34.03 34.08 17.09
C TYR A 253 33.66 35.51 17.50
N ALA A 254 32.39 35.75 17.77
CA ALA A 254 31.91 36.95 18.44
C ALA A 254 30.93 36.57 19.56
N PHE A 255 31.04 37.26 20.70
CA PHE A 255 30.19 37.02 21.86
C PHE A 255 29.84 38.37 22.50
N GLU A 256 28.55 38.68 22.55
CA GLU A 256 28.03 39.92 23.13
C GLU A 256 27.04 39.61 24.24
N ARG A 257 27.32 40.06 25.46
CA ARG A 257 26.44 39.81 26.61
C ARG A 257 25.21 40.71 26.54
N THR A 258 24.05 40.11 26.75
CA THR A 258 22.76 40.82 26.78
C THR A 258 22.13 40.68 28.16
N ASN A 259 21.02 41.37 28.41
CA ASN A 259 20.34 41.32 29.70
C ASN A 259 19.80 39.91 30.05
N ASP A 260 19.47 39.10 29.02
CA ASP A 260 18.84 37.79 29.16
C ASP A 260 19.77 36.61 28.78
N GLY A 261 21.02 36.89 28.40
CA GLY A 261 21.96 35.88 27.92
C GLY A 261 23.17 36.49 27.21
N ALA A 262 23.47 35.98 26.02
CA ALA A 262 24.45 36.53 25.10
C ALA A 262 24.12 36.18 23.65
N THR A 263 24.48 37.05 22.71
CA THR A 263 24.51 36.75 21.27
C THR A 263 25.86 36.10 20.94
N LEU A 264 25.83 34.98 20.24
CA LEU A 264 26.99 34.18 19.87
C LEU A 264 27.03 33.98 18.36
N GLU A 265 28.12 34.41 17.73
CA GLU A 265 28.44 34.17 16.33
C GLU A 265 29.66 33.25 16.24
N LEU A 266 29.54 32.19 15.46
CA LEU A 266 30.58 31.19 15.23
C LEU A 266 30.67 30.90 13.73
N ALA A 267 31.89 30.85 13.20
CA ALA A 267 32.16 30.16 11.96
C ALA A 267 33.32 29.20 12.19
N TYR A 268 33.15 27.93 11.87
CA TYR A 268 34.19 26.92 12.06
C TYR A 268 34.16 25.88 10.93
N THR A 269 35.33 25.32 10.68
CA THR A 269 35.56 24.29 9.67
C THR A 269 35.95 23.00 10.38
N VAL A 270 35.34 21.88 9.98
CA VAL A 270 35.70 20.54 10.46
C VAL A 270 36.15 19.70 9.28
N GLU A 271 37.40 19.29 9.29
CA GLU A 271 37.91 18.27 8.38
C GLU A 271 37.57 16.90 8.97
N ILE A 272 36.92 16.04 8.19
CA ILE A 272 36.43 14.73 8.58
C ILE A 272 37.03 13.70 7.62
N GLU A 273 37.97 12.90 8.12
CA GLU A 273 38.46 11.71 7.44
C GLU A 273 37.65 10.51 7.92
N GLY A 274 37.37 9.54 7.04
CA GLY A 274 36.68 8.32 7.46
C GLY A 274 35.14 8.41 7.53
N LEU A 275 34.52 9.43 6.92
CA LEU A 275 33.05 9.60 6.96
C LEU A 275 32.31 8.47 6.24
N ASN A 276 32.89 7.94 5.16
CA ASN A 276 32.30 6.85 4.40
C ASN A 276 32.28 5.57 5.23
N GLU A 277 33.34 5.30 5.96
CA GLU A 277 33.51 4.19 6.90
C GLU A 277 32.52 4.30 8.08
N MET A 278 32.27 5.52 8.58
CA MET A 278 31.24 5.76 9.59
C MET A 278 29.83 5.47 9.04
N LEU A 279 29.53 5.88 7.80
CA LEU A 279 28.25 5.56 7.15
C LEU A 279 28.11 4.05 6.91
N GLN A 280 29.19 3.38 6.51
CA GLN A 280 29.26 1.92 6.37
C GLN A 280 28.94 1.22 7.68
N GLN A 281 29.56 1.66 8.78
CA GLN A 281 29.33 1.11 10.10
C GLN A 281 27.90 1.40 10.58
N ALA A 282 27.37 2.59 10.37
CA ALA A 282 25.98 2.93 10.73
C ALA A 282 24.94 2.08 9.97
N VAL A 283 25.19 1.79 8.70
CA VAL A 283 24.36 0.87 7.90
C VAL A 283 24.48 -0.56 8.42
N THR A 284 25.70 -1.02 8.71
CA THR A 284 25.97 -2.36 9.24
C THR A 284 25.35 -2.56 10.62
N ASP A 285 25.50 -1.59 11.52
CA ASP A 285 24.91 -1.60 12.87
C ASP A 285 23.38 -1.51 12.81
N GLY A 286 22.84 -0.65 11.93
CA GLY A 286 21.39 -0.55 11.71
C GLY A 286 20.78 -1.86 11.24
N LEU A 287 21.48 -2.59 10.36
CA LEU A 287 21.10 -3.92 9.90
C LEU A 287 21.20 -4.99 11.00
N ALA A 288 22.29 -5.00 11.78
CA ALA A 288 22.49 -5.92 12.91
C ALA A 288 21.44 -5.73 14.03
N THR A 289 20.93 -4.50 14.18
CA THR A 289 19.92 -4.18 15.21
C THR A 289 18.52 -4.64 14.80
N GLN A 290 18.21 -4.75 13.49
CA GLN A 290 16.92 -5.26 13.01
C GLN A 290 16.81 -6.80 13.04
N THR A 291 17.93 -7.52 12.96
CA THR A 291 17.94 -9.00 12.86
C THR A 291 18.08 -9.72 14.20
N GLY A 292 18.28 -8.99 15.31
CA GLY A 292 18.17 -9.53 16.67
C GLY A 292 19.44 -10.16 17.24
N GLY A 293 20.15 -9.39 18.08
CA GLY A 293 21.05 -9.90 19.12
C GLY A 293 22.52 -10.11 18.69
N ALA A 294 23.43 -9.54 19.49
CA ALA A 294 24.88 -9.46 19.28
C ALA A 294 25.66 -10.81 19.30
N ASP A 295 25.00 -11.96 19.23
CA ASP A 295 25.64 -13.30 19.30
C ASP A 295 25.48 -14.14 18.02
N GLN A 296 24.95 -13.53 16.95
CA GLN A 296 24.80 -14.17 15.66
C GLN A 296 25.66 -13.40 14.65
N SER A 297 26.78 -13.99 14.22
CA SER A 297 27.59 -13.47 13.11
C SER A 297 26.82 -13.66 11.79
N PHE A 298 25.76 -12.89 11.63
CA PHE A 298 24.87 -12.90 10.49
C PHE A 298 24.98 -11.54 9.79
N GLY A 299 25.54 -11.58 8.59
CA GLY A 299 25.81 -10.42 7.74
C GLY A 299 26.92 -10.75 6.75
N PRO A 300 27.06 -10.01 5.65
CA PRO A 300 28.20 -10.15 4.74
C PRO A 300 29.50 -9.95 5.52
N THR A 301 30.60 -10.52 5.03
CA THR A 301 31.91 -10.09 5.51
C THR A 301 32.03 -8.57 5.29
N THR A 302 32.61 -7.87 6.27
CA THR A 302 32.92 -6.43 6.22
C THR A 302 33.55 -6.01 4.90
N ASP A 303 34.31 -6.92 4.27
CA ASP A 303 35.03 -6.71 3.02
C ASP A 303 34.12 -6.53 1.79
N ALA A 304 32.99 -7.23 1.67
CA ALA A 304 32.08 -7.13 0.51
C ALA A 304 31.20 -5.85 0.56
N ILE A 305 30.86 -5.43 1.78
CA ILE A 305 30.21 -4.16 2.08
C ILE A 305 31.20 -3.00 1.86
N SER A 306 32.46 -3.18 2.27
CA SER A 306 33.55 -2.21 2.11
C SER A 306 33.81 -1.85 0.65
N ASP A 307 33.92 -2.84 -0.25
CA ASP A 307 34.17 -2.58 -1.69
C ASP A 307 33.00 -1.87 -2.38
N SER A 308 31.75 -2.16 -1.97
CA SER A 308 30.54 -1.55 -2.56
C SER A 308 30.28 -0.14 -2.05
N LEU A 309 30.71 0.17 -0.83
CA LEU A 309 30.51 1.47 -0.18
C LEU A 309 31.70 2.43 -0.32
N ALA A 310 32.87 1.94 -0.76
CA ALA A 310 34.03 2.79 -1.08
C ALA A 310 33.72 3.83 -2.17
N ASN A 311 32.69 3.59 -3.00
CA ASN A 311 32.32 4.45 -4.11
C ASN A 311 31.16 5.41 -3.82
N VAL A 312 30.46 5.26 -2.69
CA VAL A 312 29.35 6.17 -2.32
C VAL A 312 29.95 7.50 -1.86
N SER A 313 29.56 8.58 -2.52
CA SER A 313 30.08 9.92 -2.22
C SER A 313 28.94 10.87 -1.89
N ILE A 314 29.03 11.53 -0.73
CA ILE A 314 28.22 12.71 -0.46
C ILE A 314 28.94 13.89 -1.11
N ASP A 315 28.63 14.14 -2.37
CA ASP A 315 29.25 15.22 -3.15
C ASP A 315 29.01 16.58 -2.51
N ARG A 316 27.78 16.81 -2.04
CA ARG A 316 27.39 18.07 -1.41
C ARG A 316 26.16 17.91 -0.51
N ALA A 317 26.25 18.43 0.70
CA ALA A 317 25.09 18.68 1.56
C ALA A 317 25.11 20.11 2.06
N VAL A 318 24.08 20.89 1.75
CA VAL A 318 23.89 22.25 2.25
C VAL A 318 22.57 22.31 2.99
N VAL A 319 22.60 22.79 4.22
CA VAL A 319 21.40 23.03 5.03
C VAL A 319 21.52 24.41 5.64
N THR A 320 20.56 25.27 5.35
CA THR A 320 20.45 26.60 5.96
C THR A 320 19.14 26.68 6.72
N ALA A 321 19.18 27.19 7.94
CA ALA A 321 18.02 27.31 8.81
C ALA A 321 18.07 28.64 9.57
N ASP A 322 17.05 29.46 9.39
CA ASP A 322 16.84 30.71 10.09
C ASP A 322 15.55 30.59 10.91
N LEU A 323 15.66 30.55 12.22
CA LEU A 323 14.53 30.40 13.15
C LEU A 323 14.45 31.65 14.04
N GLY A 324 13.26 32.12 14.37
CA GLY A 324 13.05 33.31 15.18
C GLY A 324 11.62 33.44 15.72
N SER A 325 11.33 34.59 16.32
CA SER A 325 10.04 34.86 16.98
C SER A 325 8.85 35.01 16.03
N SER A 326 9.10 35.21 14.73
CA SER A 326 8.08 35.28 13.69
C SER A 326 8.01 33.98 12.85
N GLY A 327 8.68 32.92 13.28
CA GLY A 327 8.77 31.64 12.58
C GLY A 327 10.17 31.41 12.01
N GLY A 328 10.29 30.70 10.91
CA GLY A 328 11.58 30.39 10.32
C GLY A 328 11.56 29.86 8.90
N ASN A 329 12.73 29.81 8.29
CA ASN A 329 12.95 29.30 6.96
C ASN A 329 14.07 28.26 7.00
N VAL A 330 13.85 27.11 6.39
CA VAL A 330 14.84 26.05 6.20
C VAL A 330 15.00 25.81 4.71
N SER A 331 16.22 25.73 4.21
CA SER A 331 16.50 25.28 2.85
C SER A 331 17.54 24.18 2.89
N TRP A 332 17.35 23.16 2.07
CA TRP A 332 18.32 22.07 1.94
C TRP A 332 18.64 21.77 0.48
N ASN A 333 19.84 21.26 0.25
CA ASN A 333 20.28 20.69 -1.00
C ASN A 333 21.29 19.57 -0.70
N LEU A 334 20.91 18.34 -1.00
CA LEU A 334 21.72 17.15 -0.81
C LEU A 334 21.88 16.45 -2.17
N THR A 335 23.11 16.04 -2.47
CA THR A 335 23.43 15.16 -3.59
C THR A 335 24.29 14.01 -3.09
N VAL A 336 23.87 12.80 -3.42
CA VAL A 336 24.59 11.56 -3.16
C VAL A 336 24.78 10.84 -4.49
N ASP A 337 26.04 10.61 -4.84
CA ASP A 337 26.41 9.91 -6.06
C ASP A 337 26.86 8.47 -5.73
N ASN A 338 26.66 7.59 -6.72
CA ASN A 338 26.86 6.14 -6.63
C ASN A 338 26.07 5.47 -5.49
N TYR A 339 24.86 5.95 -5.18
CA TYR A 339 24.04 5.35 -4.11
C TYR A 339 23.64 3.89 -4.42
N ASP A 340 23.76 3.44 -5.66
CA ASP A 340 23.53 2.06 -6.05
C ASP A 340 24.51 1.10 -5.38
N GLY A 341 25.73 1.55 -5.07
CA GLY A 341 26.67 0.79 -4.24
C GLY A 341 26.12 0.50 -2.85
N LEU A 342 25.51 1.50 -2.20
CA LEU A 342 24.80 1.33 -0.92
C LEU A 342 23.60 0.40 -1.06
N ALA A 343 22.80 0.57 -2.12
CA ALA A 343 21.64 -0.30 -2.36
C ALA A 343 22.09 -1.76 -2.53
N ARG A 344 23.08 -2.03 -3.39
CA ARG A 344 23.64 -3.37 -3.62
C ARG A 344 24.25 -3.96 -2.35
N ALA A 345 24.94 -3.16 -1.53
CA ALA A 345 25.50 -3.60 -0.25
C ALA A 345 24.39 -4.03 0.72
N TYR A 346 23.33 -3.22 0.84
CA TYR A 346 22.16 -3.53 1.66
C TYR A 346 21.49 -4.85 1.23
N PHE A 347 21.27 -5.06 -0.06
CA PHE A 347 20.66 -6.31 -0.54
C PHE A 347 21.57 -7.52 -0.37
N THR A 348 22.86 -7.37 -0.61
CA THR A 348 23.84 -8.43 -0.31
C THR A 348 23.81 -8.81 1.17
N ALA A 349 23.58 -7.84 2.07
CA ALA A 349 23.40 -8.10 3.49
C ALA A 349 22.11 -8.84 3.84
N MET A 350 21.02 -8.54 3.14
CA MET A 350 19.78 -9.33 3.25
C MET A 350 19.95 -10.77 2.72
N GLU A 351 20.71 -10.96 1.64
CA GLU A 351 20.99 -12.29 1.07
C GLU A 351 21.68 -13.20 2.10
N ALA A 352 22.68 -12.65 2.80
CA ALA A 352 23.45 -13.37 3.80
C ALA A 352 22.66 -13.72 5.08
N SER A 353 21.50 -13.09 5.30
CA SER A 353 20.73 -13.19 6.55
C SER A 353 19.43 -13.97 6.43
N VAL A 354 19.03 -14.43 5.23
CA VAL A 354 17.77 -15.17 5.04
C VAL A 354 17.99 -16.47 4.27
N GLU A 355 17.70 -17.62 4.89
CA GLU A 355 17.57 -18.90 4.18
C GLU A 355 16.23 -18.92 3.40
N GLY A 356 16.26 -19.05 2.06
CA GLY A 356 15.08 -19.16 1.19
C GLY A 356 15.19 -18.42 -0.15
N ASN A 357 14.06 -18.29 -0.89
CA ASN A 357 13.90 -17.63 -2.22
C ASN A 357 14.19 -16.09 -2.24
N VAL A 358 15.02 -15.59 -1.33
CA VAL A 358 15.41 -14.17 -1.26
C VAL A 358 16.49 -13.84 -2.31
N SER A 359 17.31 -14.81 -2.72
CA SER A 359 18.31 -14.66 -3.79
C SER A 359 17.69 -14.16 -5.10
N ASP A 360 16.60 -14.79 -5.54
CA ASP A 360 15.95 -14.45 -6.82
C ASP A 360 15.37 -13.03 -6.81
N ARG A 361 14.93 -12.55 -5.65
CA ARG A 361 14.42 -11.17 -5.49
C ARG A 361 15.55 -10.15 -5.51
N ILE A 362 16.69 -10.50 -4.94
CA ILE A 362 17.88 -9.66 -4.91
C ILE A 362 18.49 -9.56 -6.31
N ASP A 363 18.58 -10.67 -7.04
CA ASP A 363 19.07 -10.67 -8.41
C ASP A 363 18.15 -9.87 -9.35
N ASN A 364 16.83 -10.01 -9.21
CA ASN A 364 15.89 -9.14 -9.92
C ASN A 364 16.09 -7.64 -9.61
N PHE A 365 16.38 -7.31 -8.34
CA PHE A 365 16.65 -5.93 -7.95
C PHE A 365 17.98 -5.41 -8.53
N ARG A 366 19.05 -6.24 -8.50
CA ARG A 366 20.35 -5.92 -9.12
C ARG A 366 20.19 -5.67 -10.62
N SER A 367 19.52 -6.59 -11.32
CA SER A 367 19.18 -6.42 -12.74
C SER A 367 18.34 -5.17 -13.00
N GLN A 368 17.44 -4.79 -12.08
CA GLN A 368 16.65 -3.57 -12.21
C GLN A 368 17.52 -2.31 -12.08
N LEU A 369 18.49 -2.28 -11.17
CA LEU A 369 19.46 -1.19 -11.08
C LEU A 369 20.35 -1.13 -12.34
N ASP A 370 20.78 -2.27 -12.86
CA ASP A 370 21.57 -2.35 -14.10
C ASP A 370 20.77 -1.79 -15.29
N ALA A 371 19.51 -2.20 -15.45
CA ALA A 371 18.62 -1.67 -16.48
C ALA A 371 18.34 -0.17 -16.31
N MET A 372 18.21 0.33 -15.07
CA MET A 372 18.08 1.76 -14.79
C MET A 372 19.32 2.56 -15.17
N ALA A 373 20.50 2.02 -14.87
CA ALA A 373 21.76 2.64 -15.24
C ALA A 373 21.97 2.64 -16.76
N ALA A 374 21.74 1.50 -17.42
CA ALA A 374 21.86 1.34 -18.87
C ALA A 374 20.89 2.27 -19.63
N ALA A 375 19.66 2.41 -19.12
CA ALA A 375 18.66 3.29 -19.72
C ALA A 375 18.87 4.79 -19.42
N GLU A 376 19.87 5.14 -18.60
CA GLU A 376 20.00 6.48 -18.02
C GLU A 376 18.67 6.97 -17.43
N PHE A 377 17.94 6.06 -16.79
CA PHE A 377 16.62 6.33 -16.27
C PHE A 377 16.73 7.35 -15.13
N SER A 378 15.82 8.32 -15.14
CA SER A 378 15.65 9.22 -13.99
C SER A 378 14.19 9.50 -13.68
N ARG A 379 13.94 9.76 -12.42
CA ARG A 379 12.63 10.13 -11.87
C ARG A 379 12.79 11.38 -11.02
N THR A 380 11.89 12.33 -11.21
CA THR A 380 11.78 13.53 -10.40
C THR A 380 10.41 13.56 -9.75
N LEU A 381 10.38 13.62 -8.41
CA LEU A 381 9.22 14.00 -7.62
C LEU A 381 9.37 15.47 -7.25
N SER A 382 8.40 16.30 -7.58
CA SER A 382 8.32 17.69 -7.15
C SER A 382 7.05 17.91 -6.34
N TRP A 383 7.11 18.71 -5.29
CA TRP A 383 5.93 19.10 -4.52
C TRP A 383 5.98 20.58 -4.14
N ASN A 384 4.80 21.14 -3.96
CA ASN A 384 4.54 22.40 -3.28
C ASN A 384 3.35 22.18 -2.37
N SER A 385 3.44 22.63 -1.12
CA SER A 385 2.32 22.59 -0.19
C SER A 385 2.31 23.84 0.66
N THR A 386 1.13 24.39 0.86
CA THR A 386 0.88 25.54 1.71
C THR A 386 -0.24 25.17 2.69
N VAL A 387 -0.04 25.51 3.95
CA VAL A 387 -1.06 25.43 4.99
C VAL A 387 -1.15 26.81 5.62
N GLU A 388 -2.31 27.44 5.57
CA GLU A 388 -2.49 28.76 6.16
C GLU A 388 -3.73 28.82 7.04
N SER A 389 -3.65 29.66 8.07
CA SER A 389 -4.80 29.96 8.90
C SER A 389 -5.35 31.32 8.49
N THR A 390 -6.66 31.40 8.30
CA THR A 390 -7.35 32.65 7.97
C THR A 390 -7.80 33.38 9.23
N ASP A 391 -8.01 34.69 9.12
CA ASP A 391 -8.61 35.52 10.17
C ASP A 391 -10.07 35.12 10.49
N GLU A 392 -10.71 34.38 9.58
CA GLU A 392 -12.07 33.86 9.73
C GLU A 392 -12.12 32.60 10.61
N GLY A 393 -10.95 32.07 11.00
CA GLY A 393 -10.84 30.87 11.82
C GLY A 393 -10.94 29.60 11.01
N THR A 394 -10.44 29.60 9.77
CA THR A 394 -10.31 28.39 8.94
C THR A 394 -8.83 28.05 8.75
N ILE A 395 -8.55 26.80 8.39
CA ILE A 395 -7.26 26.34 7.86
C ILE A 395 -7.47 25.98 6.40
N GLU A 396 -6.67 26.58 5.53
CA GLU A 396 -6.60 26.25 4.11
C GLU A 396 -5.35 25.40 3.86
N LEU A 397 -5.52 24.31 3.13
CA LEU A 397 -4.47 23.39 2.69
C LEU A 397 -4.47 23.38 1.16
N ASP A 398 -3.30 23.67 0.58
CA ASP A 398 -2.99 23.50 -0.83
C ASP A 398 -1.79 22.54 -0.94
N LEU A 399 -1.89 21.56 -1.83
CA LEU A 399 -0.83 20.61 -2.15
C LEU A 399 -0.86 20.29 -3.63
N ASP A 400 0.24 20.54 -4.32
CA ASP A 400 0.51 20.07 -5.68
C ASP A 400 1.74 19.17 -5.66
N ALA A 401 1.60 17.92 -6.12
CA ALA A 401 2.69 16.96 -6.21
C ALA A 401 2.72 16.33 -7.60
N LYS A 402 3.92 16.21 -8.19
CA LYS A 402 4.13 15.67 -9.54
C LYS A 402 5.29 14.69 -9.54
N THR A 403 5.09 13.53 -10.15
CA THR A 403 6.15 12.59 -10.50
C THR A 403 6.32 12.57 -12.02
N ARG A 404 7.54 12.76 -12.49
CA ARG A 404 7.93 12.67 -13.90
C ARG A 404 9.13 11.74 -14.06
N THR A 405 9.19 11.06 -15.20
CA THR A 405 10.32 10.20 -15.57
C THR A 405 10.94 10.65 -16.88
N THR A 406 12.25 10.42 -17.02
CA THR A 406 13.02 10.58 -18.26
C THR A 406 13.59 9.22 -18.66
N ASN A 407 13.70 8.97 -19.97
CA ASN A 407 14.17 7.71 -20.55
C ASN A 407 13.39 6.46 -20.09
N TRP A 408 12.09 6.64 -19.86
CA TRP A 408 11.21 5.54 -19.43
C TRP A 408 11.08 4.44 -20.50
N GLU A 409 10.86 4.80 -21.76
CA GLU A 409 10.76 3.84 -22.86
C GLU A 409 12.04 2.99 -22.98
N THR A 410 13.21 3.64 -22.88
CA THR A 410 14.51 2.95 -22.86
C THR A 410 14.61 2.01 -21.66
N LEU A 411 14.16 2.41 -20.47
CA LEU A 411 14.09 1.51 -19.31
C LEU A 411 13.20 0.30 -19.59
N VAL A 412 12.05 0.46 -20.26
CA VAL A 412 11.19 -0.67 -20.62
C VAL A 412 11.94 -1.67 -21.52
N THR A 413 12.71 -1.18 -22.50
CA THR A 413 13.54 -2.01 -23.38
C THR A 413 14.69 -2.68 -22.62
N GLU A 414 15.50 -1.94 -21.88
CA GLU A 414 16.63 -2.49 -21.11
C GLU A 414 16.14 -3.54 -20.11
N ARG A 415 14.98 -3.34 -19.49
CA ARG A 415 14.37 -4.37 -18.64
C ARG A 415 14.13 -5.67 -19.38
N GLN A 416 13.59 -5.63 -20.60
CA GLN A 416 13.38 -6.85 -21.39
C GLN A 416 14.71 -7.52 -21.73
N ASP A 417 15.75 -6.74 -22.05
CA ASP A 417 17.09 -7.24 -22.35
C ASP A 417 17.79 -7.86 -21.11
N HIS A 418 17.40 -7.41 -19.92
CA HIS A 418 17.83 -7.95 -18.62
C HIS A 418 16.91 -9.07 -18.09
N ASP A 419 16.06 -9.66 -18.94
CA ASP A 419 15.07 -10.70 -18.59
C ASP A 419 14.13 -10.29 -17.43
N LEU A 420 13.95 -8.99 -17.24
CA LEU A 420 13.06 -8.43 -16.23
C LEU A 420 11.62 -8.39 -16.73
N PRO A 421 10.66 -8.34 -15.80
CA PRO A 421 9.24 -8.26 -16.13
C PRO A 421 8.89 -7.12 -17.09
N PRO A 422 8.19 -7.38 -18.23
CA PRO A 422 7.65 -6.32 -19.08
C PRO A 422 6.71 -5.36 -18.36
N ILE A 423 6.84 -4.06 -18.51
CA ILE A 423 5.97 -3.16 -17.75
C ILE A 423 4.54 -3.15 -18.33
N GLY A 424 3.57 -3.58 -17.53
CA GLY A 424 2.15 -3.47 -17.87
C GLY A 424 1.66 -2.02 -17.90
N THR A 425 0.58 -1.77 -18.63
CA THR A 425 -0.06 -0.46 -18.62
C THR A 425 -0.96 -0.32 -17.40
N GLN A 426 -0.81 0.78 -16.66
CA GLN A 426 -1.56 1.11 -15.46
C GLN A 426 -2.11 2.53 -15.56
N ARG A 427 -3.36 2.70 -15.15
CA ARG A 427 -4.01 4.01 -15.03
C ARG A 427 -4.77 4.04 -13.72
N PHE A 428 -4.59 5.12 -12.98
CA PHE A 428 -5.32 5.40 -11.76
C PHE A 428 -5.85 6.83 -11.85
N SER A 429 -7.12 7.01 -11.50
CA SER A 429 -7.71 8.32 -11.28
C SER A 429 -8.52 8.29 -10.00
N LEU A 430 -8.42 9.36 -9.21
CA LEU A 430 -9.24 9.59 -8.04
C LEU A 430 -9.62 11.07 -8.04
N GLN A 431 -10.90 11.34 -7.89
CA GLN A 431 -11.46 12.67 -7.74
C GLN A 431 -12.34 12.66 -6.51
N MET A 432 -12.15 13.61 -5.59
CA MET A 432 -13.06 13.81 -4.46
C MET A 432 -13.35 15.28 -4.30
N ALA A 433 -14.61 15.64 -4.14
CA ALA A 433 -15.03 17.02 -3.95
C ALA A 433 -16.08 17.13 -2.85
N ALA A 434 -16.01 18.17 -2.04
CA ALA A 434 -17.11 18.59 -1.20
C ALA A 434 -18.11 19.40 -2.05
N THR A 435 -19.32 18.88 -2.23
CA THR A 435 -20.42 19.58 -2.91
C THR A 435 -21.60 19.69 -1.94
N ASP A 436 -22.05 20.92 -1.66
CA ASP A 436 -23.13 21.21 -0.72
C ASP A 436 -22.89 20.60 0.68
N ASP A 437 -23.75 19.68 1.13
CA ASP A 437 -23.68 19.00 2.43
C ASP A 437 -23.01 17.62 2.33
N ARG A 438 -22.34 17.31 1.21
CA ARG A 438 -21.77 15.99 0.93
C ARG A 438 -20.34 16.06 0.40
N ILE A 439 -19.64 14.94 0.55
CA ILE A 439 -18.38 14.64 -0.11
C ILE A 439 -18.68 13.56 -1.13
N ASP A 440 -18.44 13.87 -2.39
CA ASP A 440 -18.57 12.94 -3.52
C ASP A 440 -17.18 12.55 -3.99
N GLY A 441 -16.94 11.26 -4.15
CA GLY A 441 -15.72 10.68 -4.65
C GLY A 441 -15.98 9.79 -5.84
N ASN A 442 -15.12 9.88 -6.85
CA ASN A 442 -15.08 8.98 -8.00
C ASN A 442 -13.65 8.47 -8.17
N GLY A 443 -13.49 7.15 -8.25
CA GLY A 443 -12.20 6.52 -8.47
C GLY A 443 -12.27 5.53 -9.61
N SER A 444 -11.19 5.41 -10.37
CA SER A 444 -11.02 4.35 -11.36
C SER A 444 -9.59 3.84 -11.34
N PHE A 445 -9.42 2.54 -11.48
CA PHE A 445 -8.13 1.94 -11.76
C PHE A 445 -8.25 0.98 -12.93
N TRP A 446 -7.18 0.88 -13.70
CA TRP A 446 -7.09 0.01 -14.85
C TRP A 446 -5.66 -0.49 -14.94
N VAL A 447 -5.51 -1.80 -15.04
CA VAL A 447 -4.25 -2.52 -15.17
C VAL A 447 -4.42 -3.47 -16.34
N GLN A 448 -3.52 -3.40 -17.31
CA GLN A 448 -3.42 -4.38 -18.39
C GLN A 448 -1.99 -4.86 -18.50
N GLN A 449 -1.85 -6.17 -18.41
CA GLN A 449 -0.58 -6.85 -18.37
C GLN A 449 -0.84 -8.29 -18.79
N ALA A 450 -0.06 -8.86 -19.70
CA ALA A 450 -0.18 -10.28 -20.05
C ALA A 450 -0.11 -11.16 -18.78
N ASN A 451 -0.81 -12.30 -18.67
CA ASN A 451 -0.83 -13.21 -17.49
C ASN A 451 -0.92 -12.55 -16.09
N LEU A 452 -1.67 -11.47 -15.95
CA LEU A 452 -1.97 -10.87 -14.65
C LEU A 452 -2.52 -11.90 -13.63
N TYR A 453 -3.38 -12.82 -14.08
CA TYR A 453 -3.99 -13.84 -13.20
C TYR A 453 -2.97 -14.82 -12.61
N ASN A 454 -2.20 -15.51 -13.45
CA ASN A 454 -1.23 -16.52 -13.00
C ASN A 454 -0.24 -15.93 -11.99
N ARG A 455 0.25 -14.71 -12.22
CA ARG A 455 1.17 -14.05 -11.28
C ARG A 455 0.54 -13.64 -9.97
N THR A 456 -0.70 -13.16 -10.01
CA THR A 456 -1.43 -12.84 -8.78
C THR A 456 -1.56 -14.11 -7.93
N MET A 457 -1.79 -15.25 -8.60
CA MET A 457 -1.83 -16.56 -7.96
C MET A 457 -0.46 -16.96 -7.39
N GLU A 458 0.63 -16.84 -8.15
CA GLU A 458 2.00 -17.14 -7.70
C GLU A 458 2.40 -16.26 -6.51
N SER A 459 2.13 -14.95 -6.55
CA SER A 459 2.40 -14.04 -5.44
C SER A 459 1.61 -14.42 -4.20
N TYR A 460 0.35 -14.82 -4.36
CA TYR A 460 -0.48 -15.28 -3.26
C TYR A 460 0.03 -16.61 -2.69
N GLN A 461 0.36 -17.58 -3.55
CA GLN A 461 0.99 -18.85 -3.16
C GLN A 461 2.30 -18.62 -2.39
N GLN A 462 3.16 -17.69 -2.84
CA GLN A 462 4.37 -17.32 -2.12
C GLN A 462 4.07 -16.72 -0.74
N SER A 463 3.06 -15.85 -0.64
CA SER A 463 2.66 -15.25 0.65
C SER A 463 2.07 -16.28 1.61
N VAL A 464 1.30 -17.23 1.09
CA VAL A 464 0.68 -18.30 1.88
C VAL A 464 1.70 -19.36 2.27
N ALA A 465 2.66 -19.70 1.41
CA ALA A 465 3.76 -20.62 1.73
C ALA A 465 4.62 -20.10 2.90
N GLN A 466 4.67 -18.78 3.10
CA GLN A 466 5.32 -18.14 4.25
C GLN A 466 4.44 -18.14 5.51
N SER A 467 3.14 -18.41 5.38
CA SER A 467 2.20 -18.54 6.49
C SER A 467 1.98 -20.02 6.83
N THR A 468 2.18 -20.41 8.08
CA THR A 468 2.03 -21.82 8.53
C THR A 468 0.57 -22.28 8.66
N THR A 469 -0.41 -21.47 8.24
CA THR A 469 -1.82 -21.60 8.67
C THR A 469 -2.85 -21.81 7.56
N ALA A 470 -2.51 -21.75 6.27
CA ALA A 470 -3.50 -21.95 5.19
C ALA A 470 -3.16 -23.17 4.31
N PRO A 471 -4.15 -24.03 3.98
CA PRO A 471 -3.97 -25.12 3.02
C PRO A 471 -3.61 -24.56 1.64
N VAL A 472 -2.49 -24.99 1.05
CA VAL A 472 -2.03 -24.57 -0.28
C VAL A 472 -2.79 -25.29 -1.40
N GLU A 473 -3.51 -26.38 -1.07
CA GLU A 473 -4.10 -27.31 -2.05
C GLU A 473 -5.18 -26.67 -2.94
N TRP A 474 -6.04 -25.80 -2.40
CA TRP A 474 -7.11 -25.16 -3.18
C TRP A 474 -6.60 -24.19 -4.27
N LEU A 475 -5.36 -23.71 -4.15
CA LEU A 475 -4.74 -22.82 -5.14
C LEU A 475 -4.38 -23.59 -6.42
N GLY A 476 -3.96 -24.84 -6.28
CA GLY A 476 -3.71 -25.73 -7.42
C GLY A 476 -5.00 -26.05 -8.18
N ASP A 477 -6.11 -26.24 -7.46
CA ASP A 477 -7.42 -26.50 -8.08
C ASP A 477 -7.95 -25.29 -8.85
N LEU A 478 -7.73 -24.09 -8.31
CA LEU A 478 -8.14 -22.85 -8.97
C LEU A 478 -7.33 -22.58 -10.26
N GLU A 479 -6.05 -22.97 -10.27
CA GLU A 479 -5.23 -22.96 -11.48
C GLU A 479 -5.73 -24.00 -12.50
N ALA A 480 -5.97 -25.24 -12.05
CA ALA A 480 -6.53 -26.31 -12.87
C ALA A 480 -7.92 -25.99 -13.44
N ALA A 481 -8.69 -25.16 -12.72
CA ALA A 481 -9.99 -24.68 -13.19
C ALA A 481 -9.89 -23.69 -14.36
N GLY A 482 -8.71 -23.10 -14.58
CA GLY A 482 -8.45 -22.22 -15.72
C GLY A 482 -9.34 -20.98 -15.72
N PHE A 483 -9.23 -20.13 -14.71
CA PHE A 483 -9.96 -18.85 -14.62
C PHE A 483 -9.98 -18.07 -15.94
N LYS A 484 -11.16 -17.61 -16.37
CA LYS A 484 -11.34 -16.81 -17.59
C LYS A 484 -11.61 -15.34 -17.26
N GLY A 485 -12.47 -15.11 -16.29
CA GLY A 485 -12.85 -13.76 -15.89
C GLY A 485 -13.75 -13.73 -14.67
N ALA A 486 -13.80 -12.56 -14.03
CA ALA A 486 -14.70 -12.27 -12.94
C ALA A 486 -15.24 -10.85 -13.07
N ARG A 487 -16.40 -10.63 -12.48
CA ARG A 487 -16.97 -9.31 -12.27
C ARG A 487 -17.61 -9.25 -10.88
N LEU A 488 -17.42 -8.13 -10.22
CA LEU A 488 -18.00 -7.82 -8.93
C LEU A 488 -18.59 -6.42 -8.99
N ASP A 489 -19.89 -6.31 -8.76
CA ASP A 489 -20.61 -5.06 -8.61
C ASP A 489 -21.11 -4.98 -7.17
N ALA A 490 -20.85 -3.87 -6.50
CA ALA A 490 -21.36 -3.58 -5.18
C ALA A 490 -22.05 -2.22 -5.22
N SER A 491 -23.18 -2.07 -4.56
CA SER A 491 -23.83 -0.78 -4.39
C SER A 491 -24.40 -0.65 -2.99
N VAL A 492 -24.35 0.56 -2.45
CA VAL A 492 -24.99 0.92 -1.19
C VAL A 492 -25.82 2.18 -1.42
N ASN A 493 -27.05 2.14 -0.95
CA ASN A 493 -27.97 3.26 -0.99
C ASN A 493 -28.64 3.40 0.39
N ARG A 494 -29.51 4.41 0.56
CA ARG A 494 -30.17 4.68 1.84
C ARG A 494 -31.15 3.59 2.29
N SER A 495 -31.57 2.71 1.38
CA SER A 495 -32.53 1.64 1.64
C SER A 495 -31.89 0.26 1.80
N GLY A 496 -30.65 0.07 1.38
CA GLY A 496 -29.99 -1.22 1.41
C GLY A 496 -28.66 -1.25 0.65
N ALA A 497 -28.07 -2.43 0.63
CA ALA A 497 -26.85 -2.71 -0.13
C ALA A 497 -27.07 -3.93 -1.03
N VAL A 498 -26.39 -3.96 -2.17
CA VAL A 498 -26.41 -5.07 -3.13
C VAL A 498 -24.97 -5.45 -3.44
N LEU A 499 -24.68 -6.74 -3.43
CA LEU A 499 -23.42 -7.31 -3.91
C LEU A 499 -23.74 -8.37 -4.96
N GLU A 500 -23.24 -8.17 -6.17
CA GLU A 500 -23.42 -9.06 -7.31
C GLU A 500 -22.04 -9.49 -7.84
N GLY A 501 -21.77 -10.79 -7.84
CA GLY A 501 -20.50 -11.37 -8.26
C GLY A 501 -20.69 -12.47 -9.29
N GLY A 502 -19.78 -12.57 -10.25
CA GLY A 502 -19.77 -13.63 -11.24
C GLY A 502 -18.36 -14.02 -11.61
N MET A 503 -18.14 -15.31 -11.86
CA MET A 503 -16.86 -15.89 -12.25
C MET A 503 -17.06 -16.90 -13.38
N ALA A 504 -16.08 -16.98 -14.26
CA ALA A 504 -16.03 -17.94 -15.36
C ALA A 504 -14.69 -18.68 -15.37
N PHE A 505 -14.75 -19.97 -15.65
CA PHE A 505 -13.64 -20.92 -15.63
C PHE A 505 -13.62 -21.75 -16.93
N GLU A 506 -12.49 -22.38 -17.22
CA GLU A 506 -12.37 -23.39 -18.28
C GLU A 506 -12.94 -24.73 -17.83
N ASN A 507 -12.60 -25.15 -16.61
CA ASN A 507 -12.96 -26.44 -16.07
C ASN A 507 -13.28 -26.36 -14.58
N LEU A 508 -14.48 -25.91 -14.23
CA LEU A 508 -14.88 -25.82 -12.83
C LEU A 508 -14.93 -27.19 -12.13
N SER A 509 -14.98 -28.29 -12.90
CA SER A 509 -14.96 -29.65 -12.32
C SER A 509 -13.66 -29.98 -11.60
N ALA A 510 -12.55 -29.29 -11.93
CA ALA A 510 -11.29 -29.43 -11.20
C ALA A 510 -11.38 -28.96 -9.73
N ILE A 511 -12.28 -28.01 -9.44
CA ILE A 511 -12.54 -27.55 -8.06
C ILE A 511 -13.50 -28.51 -7.36
N THR A 512 -14.54 -28.96 -8.07
CA THR A 512 -15.58 -29.80 -7.47
C THR A 512 -15.20 -31.27 -7.34
N SER A 513 -14.17 -31.75 -8.05
CA SER A 513 -13.72 -33.14 -7.96
C SER A 513 -13.20 -33.50 -6.57
N GLN A 514 -12.52 -32.57 -5.88
CA GLN A 514 -12.09 -32.80 -4.49
C GLN A 514 -13.26 -32.86 -3.51
N VAL A 515 -14.36 -32.18 -3.82
CA VAL A 515 -15.60 -32.27 -3.04
C VAL A 515 -16.28 -33.60 -3.35
N ALA A 516 -16.33 -34.02 -4.61
CA ALA A 516 -16.89 -35.31 -5.04
C ALA A 516 -16.15 -36.52 -4.42
N ASP A 517 -14.81 -36.45 -4.34
CA ASP A 517 -13.97 -37.47 -3.67
C ASP A 517 -14.29 -37.61 -2.17
N ARG A 518 -14.87 -36.56 -1.57
CA ARG A 518 -15.31 -36.53 -0.16
C ARG A 518 -16.79 -36.81 0.04
N THR A 519 -17.60 -36.97 -1.01
CA THR A 519 -19.07 -37.09 -0.88
C THR A 519 -19.64 -38.40 -1.43
N GLY A 520 -18.80 -39.24 -2.03
CA GLY A 520 -19.22 -40.51 -2.65
C GLY A 520 -19.84 -40.34 -4.04
N ASN A 521 -20.17 -41.48 -4.68
CA ASN A 521 -20.52 -41.64 -6.09
C ASN A 521 -21.37 -40.49 -6.69
N GLY A 522 -20.83 -39.85 -7.74
CA GLY A 522 -21.51 -38.82 -8.53
C GLY A 522 -20.63 -37.61 -8.81
N THR A 523 -20.89 -36.90 -9.91
CA THR A 523 -20.21 -35.61 -10.19
C THR A 523 -21.18 -34.46 -9.92
N ILE A 524 -20.77 -33.47 -9.13
CA ILE A 524 -21.57 -32.25 -8.95
C ILE A 524 -21.70 -31.56 -10.32
N GLU A 525 -22.93 -31.42 -10.81
CA GLU A 525 -23.22 -30.74 -12.08
C GLU A 525 -23.58 -29.27 -11.82
N ARG A 526 -24.44 -29.02 -10.83
CA ARG A 526 -24.96 -27.70 -10.49
C ARG A 526 -25.22 -27.59 -8.99
N ALA A 527 -25.00 -26.40 -8.46
CA ALA A 527 -25.45 -26.03 -7.13
C ALA A 527 -26.21 -24.70 -7.23
N TYR A 528 -27.28 -24.55 -6.46
CA TYR A 528 -28.03 -23.30 -6.36
C TYR A 528 -28.48 -23.11 -4.92
N VAL A 529 -28.22 -21.96 -4.33
CA VAL A 529 -28.64 -21.58 -2.99
C VAL A 529 -29.49 -20.34 -3.11
N GLU A 530 -30.65 -20.35 -2.50
CA GLU A 530 -31.56 -19.23 -2.38
C GLU A 530 -31.65 -18.84 -0.90
N GLN A 531 -31.41 -17.56 -0.62
CA GLN A 531 -31.65 -16.94 0.67
C GLN A 531 -32.92 -16.11 0.55
N ALA A 532 -33.91 -16.43 1.38
CA ALA A 532 -35.12 -15.65 1.54
C ALA A 532 -35.32 -15.24 3.01
N ASP A 533 -36.25 -14.32 3.25
CA ASP A 533 -36.61 -13.85 4.60
C ASP A 533 -37.06 -15.00 5.54
N ASN A 534 -37.52 -16.12 4.98
CA ASN A 534 -38.06 -17.29 5.69
C ASN A 534 -37.10 -18.48 5.81
N GLY A 535 -35.85 -18.34 5.38
CA GLY A 535 -34.83 -19.39 5.47
C GLY A 535 -33.93 -19.46 4.25
N THR A 536 -33.05 -20.45 4.26
CA THR A 536 -32.11 -20.73 3.18
C THR A 536 -32.45 -22.09 2.57
N THR A 537 -32.57 -22.15 1.25
CA THR A 537 -32.79 -23.40 0.52
C THR A 537 -31.64 -23.63 -0.45
N ALA A 538 -30.98 -24.79 -0.37
CA ALA A 538 -29.94 -25.19 -1.30
C ALA A 538 -30.36 -26.41 -2.12
N TYR A 539 -30.07 -26.36 -3.41
CA TYR A 539 -30.31 -27.41 -4.40
C TYR A 539 -28.95 -27.87 -4.94
N LEU A 540 -28.64 -29.15 -4.81
CA LEU A 540 -27.43 -29.76 -5.35
C LEU A 540 -27.82 -30.85 -6.35
N ARG A 541 -27.45 -30.66 -7.62
CA ARG A 541 -27.64 -31.66 -8.68
C ARG A 541 -26.35 -32.43 -8.91
N MET A 542 -26.43 -33.75 -8.74
CA MET A 542 -25.33 -34.68 -8.98
C MET A 542 -25.66 -35.57 -10.17
N ALA A 543 -24.75 -35.60 -11.14
CA ALA A 543 -24.89 -36.42 -12.33
C ALA A 543 -24.40 -37.85 -12.09
N ASN A 544 -25.18 -38.83 -12.56
CA ASN A 544 -24.90 -40.27 -12.40
C ASN A 544 -24.54 -40.65 -10.95
N ALA A 545 -25.29 -40.11 -9.98
CA ALA A 545 -25.03 -40.38 -8.56
C ALA A 545 -25.40 -41.82 -8.17
N VAL A 546 -26.38 -42.39 -8.87
CA VAL A 546 -26.80 -43.79 -8.75
C VAL A 546 -26.95 -44.40 -10.14
N ASP A 547 -26.90 -45.74 -10.26
CA ASP A 547 -27.22 -46.40 -11.54
C ASP A 547 -28.69 -46.15 -11.89
N SER A 548 -29.04 -46.05 -13.17
CA SER A 548 -30.41 -45.81 -13.65
C SER A 548 -31.43 -46.88 -13.26
N GLU A 549 -30.99 -48.06 -12.82
CA GLU A 549 -31.84 -49.15 -12.28
C GLU A 549 -31.74 -49.28 -10.75
N SER A 550 -31.14 -48.30 -10.08
CA SER A 550 -30.92 -48.32 -8.64
C SER A 550 -32.21 -48.14 -7.87
N ASN A 551 -32.29 -48.78 -6.71
CA ASN A 551 -33.37 -48.60 -5.76
C ASN A 551 -32.99 -47.56 -4.69
N GLU A 552 -33.97 -47.17 -3.86
CA GLU A 552 -33.81 -46.25 -2.74
C GLU A 552 -32.59 -46.56 -1.84
N SER A 553 -32.22 -47.84 -1.72
CA SER A 553 -31.07 -48.26 -0.88
C SER A 553 -29.72 -47.81 -1.44
N ALA A 554 -29.62 -47.57 -2.75
CA ALA A 554 -28.43 -47.01 -3.38
C ALA A 554 -28.35 -45.49 -3.16
N VAL A 555 -29.48 -44.79 -3.21
CA VAL A 555 -29.56 -43.34 -2.93
C VAL A 555 -29.18 -43.05 -1.48
N ARG A 556 -29.62 -43.91 -0.54
CA ARG A 556 -29.27 -43.85 0.89
C ARG A 556 -27.81 -44.17 1.20
N GLN A 557 -27.01 -44.61 0.22
CA GLN A 557 -25.56 -44.77 0.38
C GLN A 557 -24.79 -43.50 0.06
N LEU A 558 -25.45 -42.46 -0.48
CA LEU A 558 -24.84 -41.15 -0.68
C LEU A 558 -24.59 -40.49 0.69
N GLU A 559 -23.42 -39.90 0.87
CA GLU A 559 -22.99 -39.37 2.18
C GLU A 559 -23.88 -38.22 2.68
N MET A 560 -24.46 -37.46 1.74
CA MET A 560 -25.37 -36.36 2.03
C MET A 560 -26.82 -36.80 2.29
N VAL A 561 -27.14 -38.10 2.15
CA VAL A 561 -28.48 -38.65 2.36
C VAL A 561 -28.50 -39.39 3.69
N SER A 562 -29.29 -38.89 4.63
CA SER A 562 -29.42 -39.47 5.96
C SER A 562 -30.66 -40.37 6.08
N GLU A 563 -30.85 -41.01 7.23
CA GLU A 563 -32.08 -41.74 7.53
C GLU A 563 -33.32 -40.83 7.55
N GLU A 564 -33.12 -39.53 7.83
CA GLU A 564 -34.19 -38.53 7.90
C GLU A 564 -34.53 -37.92 6.52
N THR A 565 -33.72 -38.21 5.50
CA THR A 565 -33.95 -37.73 4.13
C THR A 565 -35.13 -38.46 3.48
N THR A 566 -36.05 -37.70 2.92
CA THR A 566 -37.16 -38.22 2.10
C THR A 566 -36.66 -38.46 0.66
N VAL A 567 -36.72 -39.70 0.20
CA VAL A 567 -36.28 -40.07 -1.15
C VAL A 567 -37.49 -40.19 -2.07
N HIS A 568 -37.49 -39.45 -3.16
CA HIS A 568 -38.51 -39.51 -4.23
C HIS A 568 -37.91 -40.24 -5.42
N SER A 569 -38.38 -41.47 -5.67
CA SER A 569 -37.95 -42.29 -6.80
C SER A 569 -38.48 -41.73 -8.12
N SER A 570 -37.89 -42.10 -9.25
CA SER A 570 -38.23 -41.50 -10.55
C SER A 570 -39.69 -41.68 -10.99
N ASP A 571 -40.39 -42.71 -10.47
CA ASP A 571 -41.82 -42.96 -10.68
C ASP A 571 -42.75 -42.14 -9.75
N GLU A 572 -42.20 -41.51 -8.69
CA GLU A 572 -42.98 -40.88 -7.62
C GLU A 572 -43.17 -39.37 -7.81
N TRP A 573 -42.41 -38.76 -8.73
CA TRP A 573 -42.52 -37.34 -9.07
C TRP A 573 -42.55 -37.13 -10.59
N ASP A 574 -43.24 -36.08 -11.02
CA ASP A 574 -43.35 -35.74 -12.43
C ASP A 574 -42.15 -34.90 -12.86
N GLN A 575 -41.19 -35.55 -13.52
CA GLN A 575 -39.97 -34.92 -14.03
C GLN A 575 -40.23 -33.84 -15.08
N GLU A 576 -41.34 -33.93 -15.84
CA GLU A 576 -41.66 -32.94 -16.87
C GLU A 576 -42.22 -31.64 -16.28
N SER A 577 -42.88 -31.70 -15.12
CA SER A 577 -43.47 -30.54 -14.45
C SER A 577 -42.67 -30.00 -13.27
N ALA A 578 -41.77 -30.80 -12.70
CA ALA A 578 -40.87 -30.36 -11.63
C ALA A 578 -39.74 -29.48 -12.18
N SER A 579 -39.72 -28.23 -11.74
CA SER A 579 -38.65 -27.28 -12.04
C SER A 579 -37.86 -26.96 -10.77
N PHE A 580 -36.59 -27.32 -10.74
CA PHE A 580 -35.67 -26.87 -9.69
C PHE A 580 -35.03 -25.54 -10.11
N PRO A 581 -34.90 -24.56 -9.19
CA PRO A 581 -34.16 -23.33 -9.47
C PRO A 581 -32.74 -23.63 -9.95
N THR A 582 -32.31 -22.92 -10.99
CA THR A 582 -30.95 -23.02 -11.51
C THR A 582 -30.43 -21.66 -11.92
N MET A 583 -29.11 -21.52 -11.94
CA MET A 583 -28.45 -20.31 -12.41
C MET A 583 -28.72 -20.07 -13.90
N ASP A 584 -29.12 -18.84 -14.25
CA ASP A 584 -29.23 -18.40 -15.65
C ASP A 584 -27.83 -18.19 -16.26
N ALA A 585 -27.29 -19.25 -16.84
CA ALA A 585 -25.98 -19.24 -17.48
C ALA A 585 -25.87 -18.22 -18.64
N GLN A 586 -26.97 -17.85 -19.29
CA GLN A 586 -26.92 -16.88 -20.39
C GLN A 586 -26.76 -15.46 -19.83
N SER A 587 -27.51 -15.12 -18.79
CA SER A 587 -27.36 -13.85 -18.08
C SER A 587 -25.95 -13.71 -17.48
N VAL A 588 -25.43 -14.76 -16.84
CA VAL A 588 -24.07 -14.76 -16.26
C VAL A 588 -22.97 -14.57 -17.33
N ARG A 589 -23.09 -15.20 -18.50
CA ARG A 589 -22.15 -14.99 -19.62
C ARG A 589 -22.14 -13.58 -20.15
N SER A 590 -23.28 -12.88 -20.09
CA SER A 590 -23.36 -11.48 -20.48
C SER A 590 -22.77 -10.54 -19.43
N TYR A 591 -22.79 -10.96 -18.16
CA TYR A 591 -22.25 -10.22 -17.03
C TYR A 591 -20.72 -10.32 -16.91
N VAL A 592 -20.14 -11.52 -17.03
CA VAL A 592 -18.70 -11.78 -16.85
C VAL A 592 -17.90 -11.48 -18.13
N PRO A 593 -16.89 -10.59 -18.11
CA PRO A 593 -16.05 -10.31 -19.27
C PRO A 593 -15.26 -11.55 -19.73
N ASN A 594 -15.10 -11.71 -21.05
CA ASN A 594 -14.18 -12.68 -21.67
C ASN A 594 -14.36 -14.16 -21.26
N ALA A 595 -15.59 -14.60 -20.98
CA ALA A 595 -15.91 -16.02 -20.81
C ALA A 595 -15.55 -16.93 -22.03
N ALA A 596 -14.96 -16.37 -23.11
CA ALA A 596 -14.72 -17.01 -24.40
C ALA A 596 -13.27 -16.94 -24.96
N ALA A 597 -12.26 -16.36 -24.29
CA ALA A 597 -10.93 -16.18 -24.92
C ALA A 597 -9.72 -16.40 -23.98
N SER A 598 -8.63 -16.93 -24.54
CA SER A 598 -7.38 -17.32 -23.85
C SER A 598 -6.15 -16.74 -24.56
N GLU A 599 -5.30 -15.99 -23.87
CA GLU A 599 -3.94 -15.63 -24.33
C GLU A 599 -2.96 -15.59 -23.15
N SER A 600 -1.70 -15.97 -23.42
CA SER A 600 -0.64 -16.26 -22.44
C SER A 600 0.64 -15.43 -22.68
N GLY A 601 1.25 -14.87 -21.64
CA GLY A 601 2.61 -14.28 -21.66
C GLY A 601 3.11 -13.77 -20.29
N ASP A 602 4.35 -14.09 -19.93
CA ASP A 602 4.92 -14.18 -18.58
C ASP A 602 5.56 -12.89 -18.01
N LEU A 603 5.60 -12.74 -16.66
CA LEU A 603 6.45 -11.75 -15.96
C LEU A 603 6.65 -11.98 -14.43
N PRO A 604 7.66 -11.33 -13.80
CA PRO A 604 7.80 -11.12 -12.33
C PRO A 604 7.25 -9.81 -11.69
N LEU A 605 7.31 -9.71 -10.35
CA LEU A 605 7.13 -8.50 -9.51
C LEU A 605 8.40 -8.27 -8.65
N PRO A 606 8.78 -7.01 -8.37
CA PRO A 606 8.67 -6.54 -6.99
C PRO A 606 7.97 -5.18 -6.89
N LEU A 607 7.04 -5.10 -5.94
CA LEU A 607 6.13 -3.99 -5.68
C LEU A 607 6.83 -2.88 -4.87
N LEU A 608 7.93 -2.32 -5.38
CA LEU A 608 8.57 -1.09 -4.84
C LEU A 608 9.30 -0.37 -6.00
N GLY A 609 8.65 0.62 -6.63
CA GLY A 609 9.38 1.51 -7.56
C GLY A 609 8.55 2.34 -8.54
N GLY A 610 7.38 1.85 -8.98
CA GLY A 610 6.55 2.55 -9.97
C GLY A 610 5.34 3.24 -9.33
N GLY A 611 5.37 4.56 -9.19
CA GLY A 611 4.22 5.47 -9.22
C GLY A 611 3.07 5.38 -8.18
N ALA A 612 2.86 4.27 -7.46
CA ALA A 612 1.66 4.07 -6.63
C ALA A 612 1.83 4.33 -5.11
N GLY A 613 3.05 4.64 -4.66
CA GLY A 613 3.34 4.92 -3.24
C GLY A 613 2.70 6.20 -2.69
N VAL A 614 2.19 7.08 -3.55
CA VAL A 614 1.58 8.37 -3.15
C VAL A 614 0.07 8.24 -2.90
N ALA A 615 -0.62 7.29 -3.55
CA ALA A 615 -2.08 7.22 -3.51
C ALA A 615 -2.67 6.66 -2.19
N VAL A 616 -1.90 5.89 -1.42
CA VAL A 616 -2.38 5.29 -0.16
C VAL A 616 -2.38 6.29 1.00
N LEU A 617 -1.58 7.35 0.92
CA LEU A 617 -1.43 8.34 2.00
C LEU A 617 -2.58 9.35 2.03
N ALA A 618 -3.09 9.77 0.88
CA ALA A 618 -4.24 10.68 0.79
C ALA A 618 -5.54 10.04 1.30
N ALA A 619 -5.79 8.76 0.98
CA ALA A 619 -6.97 8.04 1.47
C ALA A 619 -6.88 7.70 2.98
N GLY A 620 -5.69 7.37 3.49
CA GLY A 620 -5.48 7.07 4.91
C GLY A 620 -5.70 8.27 5.84
N ALA A 621 -5.32 9.47 5.40
CA ALA A 621 -5.55 10.71 6.14
C ALA A 621 -7.04 11.03 6.30
N VAL A 622 -7.82 10.89 5.22
CA VAL A 622 -9.28 11.16 5.23
C VAL A 622 -10.04 10.12 6.08
N VAL A 623 -9.64 8.85 6.04
CA VAL A 623 -10.28 7.78 6.84
C VAL A 623 -9.98 7.90 8.34
N TYR A 624 -8.80 8.39 8.74
CA TYR A 624 -8.49 8.64 10.15
C TYR A 624 -9.25 9.84 10.72
N VAL A 625 -9.49 10.88 9.91
CA VAL A 625 -10.39 11.99 10.25
C VAL A 625 -11.83 11.50 10.40
N TRP A 626 -12.24 10.51 9.60
CA TRP A 626 -13.59 9.92 9.63
C TRP A 626 -13.89 9.05 10.86
N ARG A 627 -12.88 8.48 11.52
CA ARG A 627 -13.08 7.50 12.61
C ARG A 627 -13.07 8.13 14.01
N ARG A 628 -13.18 9.46 14.14
CA ARG A 628 -13.17 10.15 15.45
C ARG A 628 -14.21 11.24 15.63
#